data_AF-B3GZX6-F1
#
_entry.id   AF-B3GZX6-F1
#
_cell.length_a   1.000
_cell.length_b   1.000
_cell.length_c   1.000
_cell.angle_alpha   90.00
_cell.angle_beta   90.00
_cell.angle_gamma   90.00
#
_symmetry.space_group_name_H-M   'P 1'
#
loop_
_entity.id
_entity.type
_entity.pdbx_description
1 polymer ?
#
loop_
_entity_poly.entity_id
_entity_poly.type
_entity_poly.pdbx_seq_one_letter_code
_entity_poly.pdbx_strand_id
1 'polypeptide(L)'
;MGFIKKIALSFVAIFALISTAWADDFNIKYSSNYLMPAYVHFKNGGGQYSIQSKINVPLYNIVFSAKGTERNGQFNMLSYRDTRNGKTYALAEIDSSTVKYGKAKDPLKQEALTMPTFDLFTTAFQLSYYDQLPTSFQTTNGKKLYPTPNVKLHKVQKAVTVKGQTYQEITYSFKTSDQKAITVKKYVGEKFPRYISYNRDGDNYELTFDSFVK
;
A
#
# COMPACT_ATOMS: atom_id res chain seq x y z
N MET A 1 60.28 11.41 36.87
CA MET A 1 59.07 11.98 36.20
C MET A 1 59.23 11.81 34.71
N GLY A 2 58.26 11.16 34.05
CA GLY A 2 58.28 10.99 32.58
C GLY A 2 57.57 9.73 32.09
N PHE A 3 56.34 9.50 32.56
CA PHE A 3 55.43 8.45 32.07
C PHE A 3 54.81 8.93 30.75
N ILE A 4 55.11 8.32 29.60
CA ILE A 4 54.20 8.37 28.44
C ILE A 4 54.17 6.99 27.75
N LYS A 5 53.01 6.35 27.90
CA LYS A 5 52.62 5.08 27.30
C LYS A 5 52.50 5.23 25.77
N LYS A 6 53.05 4.28 25.02
CA LYS A 6 52.77 4.12 23.58
C LYS A 6 51.36 3.56 23.42
N ILE A 7 50.45 4.37 22.89
CA ILE A 7 49.09 3.95 22.52
C ILE A 7 49.17 3.26 21.16
N ALA A 8 48.82 1.98 21.11
CA ALA A 8 48.59 1.26 19.85
C ALA A 8 47.24 1.72 19.28
N LEU A 9 47.24 2.34 18.10
CA LEU A 9 46.02 2.59 17.33
C LEU A 9 45.63 1.31 16.58
N SER A 10 44.61 0.61 17.07
CA SER A 10 43.93 -0.42 16.29
C SER A 10 42.89 0.25 15.39
N PHE A 11 43.15 0.28 14.08
CA PHE A 11 42.15 0.64 13.07
C PHE A 11 41.14 -0.50 12.94
N VAL A 12 39.96 -0.35 13.54
CA VAL A 12 38.81 -1.21 13.26
C VAL A 12 38.16 -0.68 11.98
N ALA A 13 38.37 -1.38 10.87
CA ALA A 13 37.63 -1.13 9.64
C ALA A 13 36.17 -1.59 9.83
N ILE A 14 35.27 -0.63 10.02
CA ILE A 14 33.82 -0.90 10.02
C ILE A 14 33.40 -1.10 8.56
N PHE A 15 33.29 -2.36 8.14
CA PHE A 15 32.57 -2.70 6.91
C PHE A 15 31.08 -2.46 7.17
N ALA A 16 30.57 -1.29 6.76
CA ALA A 16 29.14 -1.07 6.63
C ALA A 16 28.64 -1.99 5.51
N LEU A 17 28.02 -3.11 5.89
CA LEU A 17 27.20 -3.91 5.00
C LEU A 17 26.02 -3.03 4.58
N ILE A 18 26.16 -2.34 3.44
CA ILE A 18 25.03 -1.72 2.77
C ILE A 18 24.20 -2.90 2.25
N SER A 19 23.17 -3.31 3.01
CA SER A 19 22.16 -4.23 2.53
C SER A 19 21.55 -3.57 1.29
N THR A 20 21.91 -4.06 0.10
CA THR A 20 21.21 -3.70 -1.13
C THR A 20 19.83 -4.33 -1.04
N ALA A 21 18.90 -3.62 -0.40
CA ALA A 21 17.50 -4.00 -0.38
C ALA A 21 17.05 -4.10 -1.84
N TRP A 22 16.74 -5.32 -2.27
CA TRP A 22 16.28 -5.61 -3.62
C TRP A 22 15.04 -4.75 -3.89
N ALA A 23 15.07 -3.99 -4.99
CA ALA A 23 13.92 -3.24 -5.42
C ALA A 23 12.90 -4.21 -6.02
N ASP A 24 11.71 -4.30 -5.41
CA ASP A 24 10.57 -5.02 -5.98
C ASP A 24 9.87 -4.10 -7.00
N ASP A 25 9.55 -4.61 -8.19
CA ASP A 25 8.82 -3.91 -9.26
C ASP A 25 7.77 -4.87 -9.85
N PHE A 26 6.49 -4.63 -9.56
CA PHE A 26 5.38 -5.46 -10.02
C PHE A 26 4.46 -4.66 -10.94
N ASN A 27 4.28 -5.18 -12.16
CA ASN A 27 3.29 -4.69 -13.12
C ASN A 27 2.19 -5.74 -13.22
N ILE A 28 1.04 -5.49 -12.60
CA ILE A 28 -0.02 -6.48 -12.38
C ILE A 28 -1.27 -6.07 -13.16
N LYS A 29 -1.83 -7.01 -13.90
CA LYS A 29 -3.16 -6.92 -14.47
C LYS A 29 -4.14 -7.66 -13.56
N TYR A 30 -5.23 -6.96 -13.21
CA TYR A 30 -6.37 -7.52 -12.51
C TYR A 30 -7.58 -7.55 -13.43
N SER A 31 -8.35 -8.65 -13.34
CA SER A 31 -9.71 -8.74 -13.83
C SER A 31 -10.66 -8.21 -12.77
N SER A 32 -11.69 -7.44 -13.17
CA SER A 32 -12.73 -6.98 -12.25
C SER A 32 -14.09 -7.59 -12.54
N ASN A 33 -14.94 -7.63 -11.53
CA ASN A 33 -16.33 -8.08 -11.63
C ASN A 33 -17.24 -7.15 -12.46
N TYR A 34 -16.75 -5.98 -12.88
CA TYR A 34 -17.44 -5.05 -13.77
C TYR A 34 -16.85 -5.05 -15.20
N LEU A 35 -16.11 -6.11 -15.58
CA LEU A 35 -15.49 -6.29 -16.91
C LEU A 35 -14.49 -5.19 -17.31
N MET A 36 -13.94 -4.48 -16.33
CA MET A 36 -12.95 -3.42 -16.55
C MET A 36 -11.58 -3.87 -16.04
N PRO A 37 -10.57 -4.09 -16.89
CA PRO A 37 -9.25 -4.45 -16.41
C PRO A 37 -8.65 -3.28 -15.60
N ALA A 38 -7.98 -3.63 -14.51
CA ALA A 38 -7.19 -2.69 -13.73
C ALA A 38 -5.70 -3.06 -13.84
N TYR A 39 -4.86 -2.07 -14.05
CA TYR A 39 -3.41 -2.24 -14.17
C TYR A 39 -2.75 -1.54 -12.99
N VAL A 40 -2.02 -2.28 -12.17
CA VAL A 40 -1.34 -1.77 -10.99
C VAL A 40 0.16 -1.92 -11.17
N HIS A 41 0.86 -0.80 -11.13
CA HIS A 41 2.31 -0.74 -11.06
C HIS A 41 2.73 -0.42 -9.63
N PHE A 42 3.39 -1.37 -8.98
CA PHE A 42 3.94 -1.22 -7.64
C PHE A 42 5.47 -1.23 -7.72
N LYS A 43 6.12 -0.32 -6.98
CA LYS A 43 7.56 -0.32 -6.76
C LYS A 43 7.86 -0.15 -5.28
N ASN A 44 8.83 -0.90 -4.77
CA ASN A 44 9.38 -0.70 -3.42
C ASN A 44 10.89 -0.95 -3.42
N GLY A 45 11.69 0.02 -3.00
CA GLY A 45 13.14 -0.08 -2.95
C GLY A 45 13.78 1.22 -2.46
N GLY A 46 14.99 1.13 -1.90
CA GLY A 46 15.71 2.32 -1.41
C GLY A 46 14.97 3.10 -0.31
N GLY A 47 14.13 2.43 0.48
CA GLY A 47 13.31 3.07 1.53
C GLY A 47 12.10 3.85 1.01
N GLN A 48 11.77 3.73 -0.28
CA GLN A 48 10.65 4.40 -0.93
C GLN A 48 9.74 3.40 -1.63
N TYR A 49 8.46 3.75 -1.74
CA TYR A 49 7.51 2.99 -2.53
C TYR A 49 6.61 3.90 -3.38
N SER A 50 6.07 3.33 -4.46
CA SER A 50 5.05 3.96 -5.28
C SER A 50 4.06 2.94 -5.81
N ILE A 51 2.81 3.36 -5.93
CA ILE A 51 1.73 2.60 -6.55
C ILE A 51 1.07 3.49 -7.60
N GLN A 52 0.84 2.94 -8.79
CA GLN A 52 -0.01 3.55 -9.80
C GLN A 52 -1.03 2.51 -10.28
N SER A 53 -2.31 2.74 -10.00
CA SER A 53 -3.42 1.91 -10.44
C SER A 53 -4.21 2.64 -11.53
N LYS A 54 -4.33 2.04 -12.70
CA LYS A 54 -5.11 2.52 -13.84
C LYS A 54 -6.34 1.65 -14.00
N ILE A 55 -7.53 2.26 -13.93
CA ILE A 55 -8.79 1.58 -14.19
C ILE A 55 -9.34 2.08 -15.51
N ASN A 56 -9.45 1.16 -16.48
CA ASN A 56 -9.96 1.46 -17.80
C ASN A 56 -11.49 1.29 -17.80
N VAL A 57 -12.21 2.37 -17.54
CA VAL A 57 -13.67 2.40 -17.69
C VAL A 57 -14.02 3.00 -19.05
N PRO A 58 -15.11 2.60 -19.73
CA PRO A 58 -15.50 3.18 -21.00
C PRO A 58 -15.57 4.71 -20.92
N LEU A 59 -14.92 5.39 -21.89
CA LEU A 59 -14.92 6.85 -22.03
C LEU A 59 -14.25 7.63 -20.88
N TYR A 60 -13.56 6.96 -19.93
CA TYR A 60 -12.96 7.65 -18.79
C TYR A 60 -11.66 6.97 -18.32
N ASN A 61 -10.59 7.75 -18.18
CA ASN A 61 -9.31 7.26 -17.66
C ASN A 61 -9.18 7.66 -16.19
N ILE A 62 -9.20 6.67 -15.30
CA ILE A 62 -9.01 6.88 -13.87
C ILE A 62 -7.65 6.32 -13.46
N VAL A 63 -6.83 7.16 -12.83
CA VAL A 63 -5.51 6.79 -12.30
C VAL A 63 -5.45 7.17 -10.83
N PHE A 64 -5.26 6.17 -9.98
CA PHE A 64 -4.92 6.35 -8.58
C PHE A 64 -3.41 6.21 -8.42
N SER A 65 -2.77 7.17 -7.76
CA SER A 65 -1.34 7.06 -7.46
C SER A 65 -1.07 7.36 -6.00
N ALA A 66 -0.25 6.51 -5.37
CA ALA A 66 0.26 6.71 -4.02
C ALA A 66 1.79 6.65 -4.04
N LYS A 67 2.43 7.47 -3.21
CA LYS A 67 3.89 7.44 -2.99
C LYS A 67 4.19 7.64 -1.53
N GLY A 68 5.29 7.05 -1.06
CA GLY A 68 5.73 7.25 0.31
C GLY A 68 7.03 6.54 0.63
N THR A 69 7.26 6.33 1.92
CA THR A 69 8.45 5.64 2.43
C THR A 69 8.10 4.30 3.03
N GLU A 70 9.02 3.35 2.95
CA GLU A 70 8.97 2.10 3.68
C GLU A 70 9.89 2.21 4.90
N ARG A 71 9.34 1.98 6.10
CA ARG A 71 10.10 2.00 7.36
C ARG A 71 9.47 1.03 8.36
N ASN A 72 10.31 0.25 9.05
CA ASN A 72 9.89 -0.65 10.13
C ASN A 72 8.77 -1.62 9.75
N GLY A 73 8.78 -2.15 8.52
CA GLY A 73 7.74 -3.08 8.07
C GLY A 73 6.38 -2.42 7.83
N GLN A 74 6.39 -1.13 7.50
CA GLN A 74 5.20 -0.35 7.23
C GLN A 74 5.43 0.64 6.08
N PHE A 75 4.46 0.71 5.17
CA PHE A 75 4.34 1.79 4.22
C PHE A 75 3.80 3.05 4.90
N ASN A 76 4.47 4.17 4.69
CA ASN A 76 4.06 5.47 5.21
C ASN A 76 3.77 6.35 3.99
N MET A 77 2.48 6.48 3.64
CA MET A 77 2.06 7.27 2.50
C MET A 77 2.35 8.76 2.74
N LEU A 78 2.96 9.40 1.75
CA LEU A 78 3.25 10.84 1.76
C LEU A 78 2.31 11.59 0.82
N SER A 79 1.90 10.96 -0.29
CA SER A 79 0.97 11.58 -1.22
C SER A 79 0.05 10.56 -1.86
N TYR A 80 -1.16 11.01 -2.18
CA TYR A 80 -2.18 10.30 -2.94
C TYR A 80 -2.79 11.22 -4.00
N ARG A 81 -3.16 10.67 -5.17
CA ARG A 81 -3.92 11.34 -6.22
C ARG A 81 -5.00 10.43 -6.81
N ASP A 82 -6.20 10.96 -6.99
CA ASP A 82 -7.23 10.48 -7.93
C ASP A 82 -7.16 11.41 -9.15
N THR A 83 -6.66 10.91 -10.28
CA THR A 83 -6.54 11.64 -11.55
C THR A 83 -7.55 11.10 -12.54
N ARG A 84 -8.29 12.00 -13.17
CA ARG A 84 -9.38 11.71 -14.10
C ARG A 84 -9.15 12.44 -15.40
N ASN A 85 -9.01 11.69 -16.50
CA ASN A 85 -8.72 12.25 -17.82
C ASN A 85 -7.52 13.22 -17.79
N GLY A 86 -6.45 12.81 -17.09
CA GLY A 86 -5.22 13.59 -16.94
C GLY A 86 -5.29 14.77 -15.95
N LYS A 87 -6.44 15.05 -15.34
CA LYS A 87 -6.60 16.14 -14.36
C LYS A 87 -6.76 15.59 -12.96
N THR A 88 -6.04 16.15 -11.99
CA THR A 88 -6.22 15.79 -10.57
C THR A 88 -7.65 16.14 -10.15
N TYR A 89 -8.40 15.14 -9.72
CA TYR A 89 -9.76 15.29 -9.20
C TYR A 89 -9.76 15.45 -7.68
N ALA A 90 -8.96 14.64 -6.98
CA ALA A 90 -8.78 14.72 -5.54
C ALA A 90 -7.37 14.30 -5.13
N LEU A 91 -6.92 14.76 -3.97
CA LEU A 91 -5.57 14.50 -3.51
C LEU A 91 -5.49 14.46 -1.98
N ALA A 92 -4.48 13.76 -1.48
CA ALA A 92 -4.02 13.92 -0.10
C ALA A 92 -2.50 14.11 -0.07
N GLU A 93 -2.04 15.00 0.80
CA GLU A 93 -0.64 15.24 1.16
C GLU A 93 -0.48 15.00 2.65
N ILE A 94 0.53 14.23 3.02
CA ILE A 94 0.79 13.80 4.38
C ILE A 94 2.22 14.18 4.70
N ASP A 95 2.40 14.98 5.74
CA ASP A 95 3.71 15.29 6.31
C ASP A 95 3.85 14.59 7.68
N SER A 96 4.85 14.99 8.47
CA SER A 96 5.12 14.38 9.78
C SER A 96 4.03 14.60 10.83
N SER A 97 3.17 15.62 10.69
CA SER A 97 2.21 16.01 11.73
C SER A 97 0.83 16.39 11.20
N THR A 98 0.63 16.50 9.88
CA THR A 98 -0.62 16.91 9.27
C THR A 98 -0.97 16.11 8.03
N VAL A 99 -2.27 16.11 7.70
CA VAL A 99 -2.81 15.61 6.43
C VAL A 99 -3.63 16.71 5.79
N LYS A 100 -3.27 17.08 4.56
CA LYS A 100 -4.05 17.98 3.70
C LYS A 100 -4.79 17.16 2.66
N TYR A 101 -6.08 17.36 2.49
CA TYR A 101 -6.87 16.56 1.55
C TYR A 101 -8.09 17.33 1.02
N GLY A 102 -8.56 16.96 -0.15
CA GLY A 102 -9.76 17.55 -0.76
C GLY A 102 -9.88 17.28 -2.25
N LYS A 103 -10.97 17.76 -2.84
CA LYS A 103 -11.06 17.88 -4.30
C LYS A 103 -10.10 18.97 -4.76
N ALA A 104 -9.40 18.75 -5.87
CA ALA A 104 -8.36 19.68 -6.32
C ALA A 104 -8.89 21.08 -6.70
N LYS A 105 -10.19 21.18 -7.03
CA LYS A 105 -10.86 22.44 -7.38
C LYS A 105 -11.36 23.25 -6.18
N ASP A 106 -11.36 22.64 -4.99
CA ASP A 106 -11.85 23.27 -3.76
C ASP A 106 -10.64 23.52 -2.83
N PRO A 107 -10.72 24.46 -1.87
CA PRO A 107 -9.70 24.58 -0.83
C PRO A 107 -9.51 23.26 -0.09
N LEU A 108 -8.26 22.84 0.11
CA LEU A 108 -7.94 21.61 0.83
C LEU A 108 -8.23 21.79 2.31
N LYS A 109 -8.79 20.76 2.93
CA LYS A 109 -8.86 20.64 4.39
C LYS A 109 -7.48 20.26 4.91
N GLN A 110 -7.16 20.69 6.12
CA GLN A 110 -5.95 20.29 6.83
C GLN A 110 -6.33 19.84 8.25
N GLU A 111 -5.87 18.66 8.64
CA GLU A 111 -6.09 18.07 9.96
C GLU A 111 -4.77 17.55 10.53
N ALA A 112 -4.68 17.43 11.85
CA ALA A 112 -3.53 16.80 12.50
C ALA A 112 -3.47 15.29 12.13
N LEU A 113 -2.27 14.79 11.83
CA LEU A 113 -2.03 13.38 11.57
C LEU A 113 -2.06 12.62 12.91
N THR A 114 -3.14 11.88 13.14
CA THR A 114 -3.34 11.12 14.39
C THR A 114 -3.09 9.62 14.24
N MET A 115 -3.05 9.11 13.00
CA MET A 115 -2.81 7.70 12.69
C MET A 115 -2.25 7.54 11.28
N PRO A 116 -1.54 6.43 10.97
CA PRO A 116 -1.03 6.16 9.63
C PRO A 116 -2.13 6.25 8.57
N THR A 117 -1.81 6.88 7.45
CA THR A 117 -2.77 7.09 6.35
C THR A 117 -2.41 6.20 5.17
N PHE A 118 -3.41 5.51 4.62
CA PHE A 118 -3.28 4.65 3.45
C PHE A 118 -4.33 5.02 2.38
N ASP A 119 -4.07 4.67 1.13
CA ASP A 119 -5.16 4.42 0.17
C ASP A 119 -5.47 2.91 0.11
N LEU A 120 -6.52 2.53 -0.61
CA LEU A 120 -6.93 1.13 -0.75
C LEU A 120 -5.79 0.22 -1.24
N PHE A 121 -5.04 0.64 -2.27
CA PHE A 121 -3.96 -0.19 -2.80
C PHE A 121 -2.78 -0.25 -1.85
N THR A 122 -2.41 0.86 -1.19
CA THR A 122 -1.37 0.81 -0.17
C THR A 122 -1.78 -0.13 0.98
N THR A 123 -3.04 -0.15 1.41
CA THR A 123 -3.53 -1.11 2.41
C THR A 123 -3.39 -2.56 1.93
N ALA A 124 -3.73 -2.85 0.67
CA ALA A 124 -3.61 -4.19 0.11
C ALA A 124 -2.14 -4.64 0.00
N PHE A 125 -1.24 -3.75 -0.41
CA PHE A 125 0.19 -4.04 -0.45
C PHE A 125 0.81 -4.13 0.95
N GLN A 126 0.39 -3.32 1.92
CA GLN A 126 0.81 -3.44 3.32
C GLN A 126 0.54 -4.85 3.88
N LEU A 127 -0.68 -5.36 3.67
CA LEU A 127 -1.04 -6.74 4.04
C LEU A 127 -0.25 -7.79 3.26
N SER A 128 0.00 -7.54 1.97
CA SER A 128 0.72 -8.49 1.12
C SER A 128 2.22 -8.53 1.42
N TYR A 129 2.82 -7.42 1.84
CA TYR A 129 4.24 -7.34 2.18
C TYR A 129 4.52 -7.83 3.59
N TYR A 130 3.72 -7.41 4.57
CA TYR A 130 4.09 -7.51 5.98
C TYR A 130 3.10 -8.30 6.82
N ASP A 131 2.04 -8.85 6.21
CA ASP A 131 1.03 -9.67 6.89
C ASP A 131 0.31 -8.96 8.07
N GLN A 132 0.39 -7.63 8.14
CA GLN A 132 -0.09 -6.84 9.27
C GLN A 132 -0.65 -5.48 8.85
N LEU A 133 -1.51 -4.92 9.69
CA LEU A 133 -1.95 -3.51 9.66
C LEU A 133 -1.63 -2.86 10.99
N PRO A 134 -1.43 -1.53 11.04
CA PRO A 134 -1.44 -0.80 12.30
C PRO A 134 -2.74 -1.04 13.06
N THR A 135 -2.68 -1.10 14.40
CA THR A 135 -3.86 -1.29 15.26
C THR A 135 -4.93 -0.23 15.00
N SER A 136 -4.52 0.98 14.65
CA SER A 136 -5.39 2.07 14.21
C SER A 136 -4.76 2.74 13.00
N PHE A 137 -5.55 2.99 11.97
CA PHE A 137 -5.12 3.69 10.75
C PHE A 137 -6.31 4.39 10.11
N GLN A 138 -6.05 5.23 9.13
CA GLN A 138 -7.09 5.86 8.33
C GLN A 138 -6.85 5.60 6.85
N THR A 139 -7.93 5.46 6.09
CA THR A 139 -7.84 5.42 4.62
C THR A 139 -8.25 6.76 4.01
N THR A 140 -7.84 7.03 2.78
CA THR A 140 -8.28 8.20 2.02
C THR A 140 -8.52 7.87 0.56
N ASN A 141 -9.48 8.58 -0.04
CA ASN A 141 -9.68 8.66 -1.49
C ASN A 141 -9.32 10.05 -2.02
N GLY A 142 -8.51 10.80 -1.28
CA GLY A 142 -8.17 12.19 -1.54
C GLY A 142 -9.27 13.19 -1.17
N LYS A 143 -10.55 12.80 -1.11
CA LYS A 143 -11.65 13.73 -0.76
C LYS A 143 -11.96 13.76 0.73
N LYS A 144 -11.77 12.63 1.40
CA LYS A 144 -12.12 12.40 2.81
C LYS A 144 -11.13 11.45 3.45
N LEU A 145 -10.93 11.62 4.76
CA LEU A 145 -10.27 10.65 5.62
C LEU A 145 -11.33 9.72 6.22
N TYR A 146 -10.99 8.44 6.35
CA TYR A 146 -11.84 7.40 6.91
C TYR A 146 -11.08 6.71 8.06
N PRO A 147 -11.16 7.24 9.29
CA PRO A 147 -10.53 6.64 10.45
C PRO A 147 -11.05 5.23 10.71
N THR A 148 -10.16 4.32 11.09
CA THR A 148 -10.46 2.95 11.51
C THR A 148 -9.65 2.63 12.78
N PRO A 149 -10.07 3.16 13.94
CA PRO A 149 -9.46 2.80 15.23
C PRO A 149 -9.68 1.32 15.56
N ASN A 150 -8.69 0.70 16.20
CA ASN A 150 -8.77 -0.65 16.76
C ASN A 150 -9.23 -1.71 15.75
N VAL A 151 -8.66 -1.69 14.54
CA VAL A 151 -9.01 -2.61 13.47
C VAL A 151 -8.89 -4.06 13.95
N LYS A 152 -9.89 -4.87 13.61
CA LYS A 152 -9.87 -6.32 13.84
C LYS A 152 -9.52 -7.01 12.52
N LEU A 153 -8.24 -7.32 12.37
CA LEU A 153 -7.73 -8.07 11.23
C LEU A 153 -7.93 -9.56 11.49
N HIS A 154 -8.73 -10.21 10.65
CA HIS A 154 -8.86 -11.66 10.61
C HIS A 154 -7.93 -12.21 9.53
N LYS A 155 -7.11 -13.20 9.89
CA LYS A 155 -6.19 -13.92 8.98
C LYS A 155 -6.59 -15.39 8.96
N VAL A 156 -6.81 -15.94 7.77
CA VAL A 156 -7.08 -17.37 7.55
C VAL A 156 -6.12 -17.88 6.49
N GLN A 157 -5.64 -19.11 6.64
CA GLN A 157 -4.80 -19.77 5.64
C GLN A 157 -5.41 -21.11 5.23
N LYS A 158 -5.38 -21.41 3.93
CA LYS A 158 -5.88 -22.67 3.38
C LYS A 158 -5.10 -23.11 2.14
N ALA A 159 -5.05 -24.42 1.90
CA ALA A 159 -4.55 -24.96 0.64
C ALA A 159 -5.58 -24.73 -0.48
N VAL A 160 -5.12 -24.30 -1.65
CA VAL A 160 -5.93 -24.13 -2.86
C VAL A 160 -5.22 -24.73 -4.07
N THR A 161 -5.96 -25.38 -4.96
CA THR A 161 -5.41 -25.93 -6.20
C THR A 161 -5.77 -25.02 -7.36
N VAL A 162 -4.77 -24.50 -8.07
CA VAL A 162 -4.94 -23.64 -9.24
C VAL A 162 -4.12 -24.22 -10.38
N LYS A 163 -4.78 -24.55 -11.49
CA LYS A 163 -4.16 -25.16 -12.69
C LYS A 163 -3.29 -26.39 -12.36
N GLY A 164 -3.76 -27.23 -11.44
CA GLY A 164 -3.06 -28.45 -11.01
C GLY A 164 -1.92 -28.25 -10.01
N GLN A 165 -1.63 -27.01 -9.60
CA GLN A 165 -0.63 -26.71 -8.57
C GLN A 165 -1.29 -26.30 -7.26
N THR A 166 -0.76 -26.80 -6.14
CA THR A 166 -1.26 -26.47 -4.80
C THR A 166 -0.49 -25.28 -4.23
N TYR A 167 -1.23 -24.27 -3.78
CA TYR A 167 -0.72 -23.07 -3.13
C TYR A 167 -1.30 -22.94 -1.73
N GLN A 168 -0.53 -22.34 -0.82
CA GLN A 168 -1.06 -21.90 0.48
C GLN A 168 -1.58 -20.46 0.32
N GLU A 169 -2.90 -20.30 0.26
CA GLU A 169 -3.55 -19.00 0.21
C GLU A 169 -3.74 -18.43 1.61
N ILE A 170 -3.36 -17.17 1.79
CA ILE A 170 -3.70 -16.38 2.97
C ILE A 170 -4.82 -15.42 2.58
N THR A 171 -5.88 -15.38 3.38
CA THR A 171 -6.97 -14.41 3.31
C THR A 171 -6.91 -13.50 4.53
N TYR A 172 -6.85 -12.20 4.27
CA TYR A 172 -7.00 -11.12 5.23
C TYR A 172 -8.38 -10.49 5.08
N SER A 173 -9.11 -10.30 6.17
CA SER A 173 -10.38 -9.60 6.14
C SER A 173 -10.56 -8.71 7.37
N PHE A 174 -11.11 -7.51 7.17
CA PHE A 174 -11.45 -6.58 8.23
C PHE A 174 -12.60 -5.66 7.80
N LYS A 175 -13.13 -4.90 8.74
CA LYS A 175 -14.10 -3.83 8.47
C LYS A 175 -13.53 -2.49 8.90
N THR A 176 -13.77 -1.45 8.10
CA THR A 176 -13.55 -0.06 8.50
C THR A 176 -14.66 0.41 9.46
N SER A 177 -14.47 1.56 10.12
CA SER A 177 -15.48 2.09 11.04
C SER A 177 -16.81 2.43 10.36
N ASP A 178 -16.78 2.78 9.07
CA ASP A 178 -17.97 2.97 8.23
C ASP A 178 -18.51 1.65 7.64
N GLN A 179 -18.19 0.51 8.27
CA GLN A 179 -18.70 -0.84 7.97
C GLN A 179 -18.36 -1.37 6.57
N LYS A 180 -17.37 -0.78 5.89
CA LYS A 180 -16.90 -1.33 4.61
C LYS A 180 -16.04 -2.55 4.90
N ALA A 181 -16.48 -3.70 4.39
CA ALA A 181 -15.69 -4.91 4.42
C ALA A 181 -14.58 -4.82 3.37
N ILE A 182 -13.36 -5.17 3.77
CA ILE A 182 -12.19 -5.27 2.89
C ILE A 182 -11.63 -6.69 3.01
N THR A 183 -11.36 -7.32 1.87
CA THR A 183 -10.68 -8.62 1.82
C THR A 183 -9.46 -8.52 0.90
N VAL A 184 -8.33 -9.06 1.34
CA VAL A 184 -7.11 -9.16 0.56
C VAL A 184 -6.61 -10.60 0.60
N LYS A 185 -6.25 -11.18 -0.54
CA LYS A 185 -5.65 -12.52 -0.59
C LYS A 185 -4.32 -12.51 -1.30
N LYS A 186 -3.42 -13.41 -0.91
CA LYS A 186 -2.15 -13.71 -1.58
C LYS A 186 -1.76 -15.16 -1.35
N TYR A 187 -0.76 -15.67 -2.06
CA TYR A 187 -0.10 -16.91 -1.66
C TYR A 187 1.05 -16.64 -0.68
N VAL A 188 1.37 -17.62 0.15
CA VAL A 188 2.53 -17.57 1.07
C VAL A 188 3.80 -17.27 0.27
N GLY A 189 4.61 -16.33 0.77
CA GLY A 189 5.86 -15.90 0.13
C GLY A 189 5.70 -14.79 -0.92
N GLU A 190 4.47 -14.52 -1.39
CA GLU A 190 4.23 -13.41 -2.32
C GLU A 190 4.16 -12.06 -1.59
N LYS A 191 4.61 -11.02 -2.29
CA LYS A 191 4.58 -9.62 -1.83
C LYS A 191 3.55 -8.77 -2.57
N PHE A 192 2.62 -9.39 -3.31
CA PHE A 192 1.58 -8.67 -4.04
C PHE A 192 0.21 -9.32 -3.77
N PRO A 193 -0.88 -8.54 -3.83
CA PRO A 193 -2.21 -9.09 -3.61
C PRO A 193 -2.69 -9.84 -4.86
N ARG A 194 -3.18 -11.06 -4.68
CA ARG A 194 -3.89 -11.84 -5.71
C ARG A 194 -5.37 -11.54 -5.80
N TYR A 195 -5.94 -11.02 -4.72
CA TYR A 195 -7.34 -10.61 -4.68
C TYR A 195 -7.49 -9.40 -3.80
N ILE A 196 -8.30 -8.44 -4.22
CA ILE A 196 -8.73 -7.30 -3.41
C ILE A 196 -10.24 -7.18 -3.59
N SER A 197 -11.00 -7.15 -2.51
CA SER A 197 -12.40 -6.71 -2.55
C SER A 197 -12.69 -5.64 -1.52
N TYR A 198 -13.59 -4.73 -1.88
CA TYR A 198 -14.11 -3.73 -0.98
C TYR A 198 -15.53 -3.32 -1.38
N ASN A 199 -16.34 -2.96 -0.39
CA ASN A 199 -17.67 -2.45 -0.62
C ASN A 199 -17.69 -0.91 -0.57
N ARG A 200 -18.42 -0.29 -1.49
CA ARG A 200 -18.59 1.17 -1.53
C ARG A 200 -19.96 1.52 -2.10
N ASP A 201 -20.71 2.31 -1.35
CA ASP A 201 -21.98 2.91 -1.79
C ASP A 201 -23.00 1.87 -2.31
N GLY A 202 -22.97 0.64 -1.78
CA GLY A 202 -23.82 -0.49 -2.20
C GLY A 202 -23.21 -1.40 -3.26
N ASP A 203 -22.13 -0.97 -3.92
CA ASP A 203 -21.38 -1.75 -4.90
C ASP A 203 -20.27 -2.57 -4.23
N ASN A 204 -20.12 -3.82 -4.65
CA ASN A 204 -19.00 -4.66 -4.27
C ASN A 204 -17.98 -4.68 -5.42
N TYR A 205 -16.79 -4.14 -5.19
CA TYR A 205 -15.72 -4.13 -6.17
C TYR A 205 -14.75 -5.26 -5.89
N GLU A 206 -14.41 -6.03 -6.92
CA GLU A 206 -13.47 -7.14 -6.83
C GLU A 206 -12.38 -7.01 -7.90
N LEU A 207 -11.13 -7.22 -7.49
CA LEU A 207 -9.95 -7.27 -8.34
C LEU A 207 -9.29 -8.62 -8.15
N THR A 208 -9.31 -9.47 -9.17
CA THR A 208 -8.65 -10.79 -9.16
C THR A 208 -7.43 -10.75 -10.06
N PHE A 209 -6.29 -11.20 -9.54
CA PHE A 209 -5.04 -11.27 -10.28
C PHE A 209 -5.23 -12.11 -11.54
N ASP A 210 -4.88 -11.52 -12.69
CA ASP A 210 -4.89 -12.18 -13.98
C ASP A 210 -3.46 -12.60 -14.35
N SER A 211 -2.56 -11.63 -14.45
CA SER A 211 -1.19 -11.85 -14.91
C SER A 211 -0.26 -10.70 -14.52
N PHE A 212 1.04 -10.95 -14.61
CA PHE A 212 2.02 -9.87 -14.73
C PHE A 212 2.09 -9.38 -16.17
N VAL A 213 2.29 -8.08 -16.34
CA VAL A 213 2.43 -7.40 -17.64
C VAL A 213 3.78 -6.70 -17.73
N LYS A 214 4.19 -6.34 -18.95
CA LYS A 214 5.45 -5.61 -19.20
C LYS A 214 5.22 -4.10 -19.18
#